data_AF-A0AAW2WM91-F1
#
_entry.id   AF-A0AAW2WM91-F1
#
_cell.length_a   1.000
_cell.length_b   1.000
_cell.length_c   1.000
_cell.angle_alpha   90.00
_cell.angle_beta   90.00
_cell.angle_gamma   90.00
#
_symmetry.space_group_name_H-M   'P 1'
#
loop_
_entity.id
_entity.type
_entity.pdbx_description
1 polymer ?
#
loop_
_entity_poly.entity_id
_entity_poly.type
_entity_poly.pdbx_seq_one_letter_code
_entity_poly.pdbx_strand_id
1 'polypeptide(L)'
;MPQLRPLISSSGFALHDQVVTQDSAMKENLQMLFEVRDFRCTAEVLVRLPNLKKLGIFFFHYGEKRSTDWSYYCLHNLSHLHKLEILYVGCEDLLLENITFPTSLKTLLLDSCNIPWKEMTTLASLLPNLEWLELQRGAFKGPEWDLIEGEFHRLKVLIIGECELKWWRAENNHLPNLKSLVLRFTHQLQEIY
;
A
#
# COMPACT_ATOMS: atom_id res chain seq x y z
N MET A 1 25.06 -13.54 19.58
CA MET A 1 23.82 -13.87 18.86
C MET A 1 22.66 -13.19 19.56
N PRO A 2 22.12 -12.07 19.07
CA PRO A 2 21.00 -11.43 19.72
C PRO A 2 19.68 -12.05 19.25
N GLN A 3 18.87 -12.43 20.24
CA GLN A 3 17.53 -13.00 20.10
C GLN A 3 16.51 -11.90 19.82
N LEU A 4 15.63 -12.12 18.84
CA LEU A 4 14.48 -11.26 18.55
C LEU A 4 13.31 -11.64 19.45
N ARG A 5 12.74 -10.69 20.21
CA ARG A 5 11.43 -10.84 20.86
C ARG A 5 10.34 -10.33 19.91
N PRO A 6 9.26 -11.07 19.66
CA PRO A 6 8.10 -10.53 18.97
C PRO A 6 7.25 -9.70 19.93
N LEU A 7 7.05 -8.42 19.61
CA LEU A 7 5.98 -7.60 20.19
C LEU A 7 4.73 -7.81 19.34
N ILE A 8 3.74 -8.50 19.91
CA ILE A 8 2.38 -8.53 19.38
C ILE A 8 1.74 -7.21 19.79
N SER A 9 1.25 -6.42 18.83
CA SER A 9 0.48 -5.21 19.10
C SER A 9 -0.88 -5.28 18.43
N SER A 10 -1.92 -5.38 19.25
CA SER A 10 -3.30 -5.09 18.89
C SER A 10 -3.52 -3.58 18.86
N SER A 11 -4.10 -3.09 17.76
CA SER A 11 -4.86 -1.83 17.63
C SER A 11 -4.21 -0.51 18.12
N GLY A 12 -3.84 0.33 17.15
CA GLY A 12 -3.89 1.81 17.18
C GLY A 12 -2.93 2.53 18.14
N PHE A 13 -1.89 3.18 17.60
CA PHE A 13 -1.13 4.16 18.36
C PHE A 13 -1.41 5.59 17.87
N ALA A 14 -1.66 6.47 18.83
CA ALA A 14 -1.49 7.91 18.67
C ALA A 14 -0.19 8.28 19.39
N LEU A 15 0.71 8.98 18.72
CA LEU A 15 1.90 9.56 19.34
C LEU A 15 1.66 11.06 19.52
N HIS A 16 1.65 11.49 20.78
CA HIS A 16 1.74 12.90 21.17
C HIS A 16 3.22 13.24 21.42
N ASP A 17 3.61 14.41 20.94
CA ASP A 17 4.98 14.94 20.87
C ASP A 17 5.79 14.86 22.16
N GLN A 18 7.08 14.52 22.01
CA GLN A 18 8.15 15.21 22.73
C GLN A 18 9.33 15.53 21.81
N VAL A 19 9.64 16.82 21.74
CA VAL A 19 10.81 17.45 21.12
C VAL A 19 12.08 17.05 21.88
N VAL A 20 13.17 16.70 21.19
CA VAL A 20 14.54 17.24 21.40
C VAL A 20 15.48 16.76 20.29
N THR A 21 16.27 17.73 19.81
CA THR A 21 17.35 17.76 18.82
C THR A 21 18.50 16.76 19.02
N GLN A 22 19.00 16.14 17.94
CA GLN A 22 20.42 16.25 17.55
C GLN A 22 20.71 15.71 16.13
N ASP A 23 21.48 16.54 15.43
CA ASP A 23 21.79 16.55 14.01
C ASP A 23 22.79 15.47 13.57
N SER A 24 22.75 15.14 12.27
CA SER A 24 23.70 14.34 11.46
C SER A 24 23.80 12.81 11.68
N ALA A 25 23.77 12.26 12.89
CA ALA A 25 23.94 10.81 13.10
C ALA A 25 22.63 10.00 12.99
N MET A 26 21.46 10.66 13.07
CA MET A 26 20.15 10.00 12.97
C MET A 26 19.69 9.74 11.53
N LYS A 27 20.35 10.36 10.53
CA LYS A 27 19.90 10.37 9.14
C LYS A 27 20.09 9.02 8.42
N GLU A 28 20.99 8.17 8.91
CA GLU A 28 21.31 6.89 8.27
C GLU A 28 20.53 5.69 8.82
N ASN A 29 19.91 5.81 10.00
CA ASN A 29 19.30 4.67 10.70
C ASN A 29 17.77 4.58 10.53
N LEU A 30 17.12 5.60 9.98
CA LEU A 30 15.67 5.60 9.82
C LEU A 30 15.24 4.68 8.66
N GLN A 31 14.85 3.44 8.99
CA GLN A 31 14.40 2.43 8.03
C GLN A 31 12.88 2.28 7.97
N MET A 32 12.14 2.87 8.91
CA MET A 32 10.68 2.77 8.99
C MET A 32 10.08 4.13 9.34
N LEU A 33 9.04 4.49 8.60
CA LEU A 33 8.08 5.51 8.94
C LEU A 33 6.69 4.88 8.84
N PHE A 34 5.83 5.09 9.82
CA PHE A 34 4.49 4.54 9.84
C PHE A 34 3.54 5.57 10.47
N GLU A 35 2.26 5.50 10.13
CA GLU A 35 1.23 6.46 10.59
C GLU A 35 1.50 7.92 10.20
N VAL A 36 2.20 8.17 9.08
CA VAL A 36 2.47 9.54 8.61
C VAL A 36 1.24 10.10 7.89
N ARG A 37 0.61 11.12 8.47
CA ARG A 37 -0.54 11.80 7.86
C ARG A 37 -0.11 12.86 6.86
N ASP A 38 -0.87 13.00 5.77
CA ASP A 38 -0.68 14.04 4.75
C ASP A 38 0.76 14.12 4.22
N PHE A 39 1.38 12.96 4.04
CA PHE A 39 2.78 12.85 3.64
C PHE A 39 3.02 13.54 2.28
N ARG A 40 3.92 14.53 2.27
CA ARG A 40 4.40 15.17 1.05
C ARG A 40 5.77 14.63 0.67
N CYS A 41 5.84 13.87 -0.40
CA CYS A 41 7.06 13.25 -0.88
C CYS A 41 7.87 14.23 -1.75
N THR A 42 8.35 15.34 -1.18
CA THR A 42 9.17 16.33 -1.93
C THR A 42 10.63 15.88 -2.04
N ALA A 43 11.40 16.51 -2.92
CA ALA A 43 12.82 16.22 -3.09
C ALA A 43 13.62 16.43 -1.78
N GLU A 44 13.27 17.44 -0.99
CA GLU A 44 13.91 17.72 0.30
C GLU A 44 13.65 16.61 1.33
N VAL A 45 12.46 16.01 1.29
CA VAL A 45 12.10 14.86 2.15
C VAL A 45 12.87 13.62 1.72
N LEU A 46 12.99 13.35 0.41
CA LEU A 46 13.74 12.20 -0.11
C LEU A 46 15.20 12.18 0.36
N VAL A 47 15.89 13.33 0.36
CA VAL A 47 17.28 13.46 0.84
C VAL A 47 17.44 13.10 2.32
N ARG A 48 16.34 13.11 3.09
CA ARG A 48 16.31 12.73 4.51
C ARG A 48 15.99 11.25 4.74
N LEU A 49 15.54 10.53 3.70
CA LEU A 49 15.07 9.16 3.78
C LEU A 49 15.87 8.19 2.89
N PRO A 50 17.21 8.27 2.81
CA PRO A 50 18.00 7.48 1.85
C PRO A 50 17.99 5.97 2.11
N ASN A 51 17.62 5.56 3.34
CA ASN A 51 17.63 4.16 3.78
C ASN A 51 16.24 3.63 4.17
N LEU A 52 15.17 4.35 3.82
CA LEU A 52 13.81 3.96 4.20
C LEU A 52 13.42 2.64 3.52
N LYS A 53 12.97 1.67 4.32
CA LYS A 53 12.51 0.36 3.87
C LYS A 53 11.02 0.13 4.06
N LYS A 54 10.40 0.83 5.00
CA LYS A 54 8.98 0.69 5.32
C LYS A 54 8.34 2.06 5.45
N LEU A 55 7.23 2.26 4.77
CA LEU A 55 6.48 3.52 4.79
C LEU A 55 4.99 3.23 4.98
N GLY A 56 4.36 3.90 5.94
CA GLY A 56 2.90 3.93 6.11
C GLY A 56 2.39 5.37 6.08
N ILE A 57 1.53 5.66 5.10
CA ILE A 57 1.01 7.01 4.83
C ILE A 57 -0.52 7.02 4.82
N PHE A 58 -1.09 8.09 5.36
CA PHE A 58 -2.53 8.19 5.62
C PHE A 58 -3.10 9.55 5.20
N PHE A 59 -4.21 9.54 4.44
CA PHE A 59 -4.86 10.73 3.88
C PHE A 59 -6.37 10.66 4.13
N PHE A 60 -6.78 10.91 5.38
CA PHE A 60 -8.19 10.90 5.79
C PHE A 60 -8.60 12.30 6.26
N HIS A 61 -9.51 12.94 5.51
CA HIS A 61 -9.98 14.30 5.76
C HIS A 61 -11.40 14.26 6.34
N TYR A 62 -11.53 14.38 7.66
CA TYR A 62 -12.84 14.42 8.32
C TYR A 62 -13.39 15.84 8.32
N GLY A 63 -14.44 16.10 7.53
CA GLY A 63 -15.25 17.32 7.63
C GLY A 63 -14.79 18.51 6.79
N GLU A 64 -13.64 18.44 6.11
CA GLU A 64 -13.20 19.46 5.16
C GLU A 64 -13.48 19.04 3.71
N LYS A 65 -13.61 20.02 2.80
CA LYS A 65 -13.78 19.74 1.37
C LYS A 65 -12.57 18.94 0.90
N ARG A 66 -12.80 17.70 0.45
CA ARG A 66 -11.78 16.86 -0.20
C ARG A 66 -11.05 17.67 -1.26
N SER A 67 -9.78 17.95 -1.05
CA SER A 67 -8.90 18.32 -2.16
C SER A 67 -8.65 17.04 -2.95
N THR A 68 -9.18 16.97 -4.17
CA THR A 68 -8.92 15.85 -5.09
C THR A 68 -7.58 16.02 -5.81
N ASP A 69 -6.84 17.09 -5.52
CA ASP A 69 -5.53 17.34 -6.11
C ASP A 69 -4.44 16.55 -5.37
N TRP A 70 -4.28 15.29 -5.78
CA TRP A 70 -3.23 14.40 -5.31
C TRP A 70 -1.82 14.86 -5.69
N SER A 71 -1.66 15.76 -6.67
CA SER A 71 -0.35 16.27 -7.09
C SER A 71 0.36 17.03 -5.97
N TYR A 72 -0.41 17.62 -5.06
CA TYR A 72 0.09 18.29 -3.86
C TYR A 72 0.99 17.40 -3.00
N TYR A 73 0.71 16.10 -2.93
CA TYR A 73 1.47 15.15 -2.10
C TYR A 73 2.74 14.61 -2.78
N CYS A 74 2.91 14.88 -4.08
CA CYS A 74 4.09 14.49 -4.87
C CYS A 74 4.40 12.98 -4.82
N LEU A 75 3.39 12.10 -4.77
CA LEU A 75 3.60 10.65 -4.58
C LEU A 75 4.31 9.95 -5.74
N HIS A 76 4.43 10.58 -6.90
CA HIS A 76 5.30 10.13 -7.99
C HIS A 76 6.78 9.99 -7.57
N ASN A 77 7.20 10.76 -6.56
CA ASN A 77 8.57 10.73 -6.03
C ASN A 77 8.87 9.48 -5.17
N LEU A 78 7.87 8.68 -4.80
CA LEU A 78 8.10 7.41 -4.10
C LEU A 78 8.98 6.45 -4.90
N SER A 79 8.98 6.57 -6.23
CA SER A 79 9.85 5.82 -7.13
C SER A 79 11.35 6.01 -6.87
N HIS A 80 11.74 7.12 -6.24
CA HIS A 80 13.13 7.42 -5.85
C HIS A 80 13.54 6.76 -4.52
N LEU A 81 12.62 6.16 -3.78
CA LEU A 81 12.92 5.40 -2.56
C LEU A 81 13.36 3.97 -2.91
N HIS A 82 14.56 3.82 -3.49
CA HIS A 82 15.06 2.55 -4.04
C HIS A 82 15.28 1.40 -3.02
N LYS A 83 15.11 1.67 -1.73
CA LYS A 83 15.20 0.67 -0.66
C LYS A 83 13.84 0.38 -0.03
N LEU A 84 12.76 1.01 -0.49
CA LEU A 84 11.42 0.84 0.06
C LEU A 84 10.87 -0.53 -0.35
N GLU A 85 10.71 -1.41 0.63
CA GLU A 85 10.25 -2.78 0.44
C GLU A 85 8.77 -2.96 0.82
N ILE A 86 8.28 -2.16 1.77
CA ILE A 86 6.90 -2.23 2.28
C ILE A 86 6.27 -0.84 2.24
N LEU A 87 5.10 -0.77 1.64
CA LEU A 87 4.27 0.43 1.58
C LEU A 87 2.87 0.12 2.10
N TYR A 88 2.40 0.91 3.04
CA TYR A 88 1.01 0.96 3.47
C TYR A 88 0.42 2.31 3.08
N VAL A 89 -0.71 2.30 2.38
CA VAL A 89 -1.44 3.52 2.01
C VAL A 89 -2.87 3.41 2.51
N GLY A 90 -3.24 4.30 3.42
CA GLY A 90 -4.63 4.54 3.81
C GLY A 90 -5.11 5.87 3.23
N CYS A 91 -6.17 5.88 2.46
CA CYS A 91 -6.70 7.13 1.89
C CYS A 91 -8.08 6.93 1.33
N GLU A 92 -8.79 8.02 1.01
CA GLU A 92 -10.04 7.96 0.26
C GLU A 92 -9.82 8.42 -1.19
N ASP A 93 -10.27 7.63 -2.16
CA ASP A 93 -10.29 7.98 -3.60
C ASP A 93 -8.90 8.24 -4.22
N LEU A 94 -7.98 7.27 -4.09
CA LEU A 94 -6.67 7.31 -4.74
C LEU A 94 -6.79 7.17 -6.25
N LEU A 95 -6.13 8.06 -6.99
CA LEU A 95 -5.93 7.92 -8.43
C LEU A 95 -4.53 7.36 -8.69
N LEU A 96 -4.45 6.18 -9.33
CA LEU A 96 -3.17 5.50 -9.59
C LEU A 96 -2.18 6.33 -10.40
N GLU A 97 -2.66 7.23 -11.27
CA GLU A 97 -1.83 8.16 -12.04
C GLU A 97 -0.98 9.11 -11.17
N ASN A 98 -1.38 9.34 -9.92
CA ASN A 98 -0.69 10.27 -9.02
C ASN A 98 0.37 9.61 -8.14
N ILE A 99 0.51 8.28 -8.22
CA ILE A 99 1.47 7.51 -7.43
C ILE A 99 2.37 6.67 -8.33
N THR A 100 3.67 6.70 -8.07
CA THR A 100 4.64 5.84 -8.76
C THR A 100 5.38 5.00 -7.74
N PHE A 101 5.32 3.68 -7.89
CA PHE A 101 5.94 2.76 -6.95
C PHE A 101 7.41 2.52 -7.28
N PRO A 102 8.29 2.38 -6.28
CA PRO A 102 9.66 1.97 -6.51
C PRO A 102 9.72 0.47 -6.85
N THR A 103 10.65 0.09 -7.72
CA THR A 103 10.82 -1.31 -8.15
C THR A 103 11.30 -2.24 -7.03
N SER A 104 11.80 -1.69 -5.92
CA SER A 104 12.16 -2.42 -4.71
C SER A 104 10.96 -2.93 -3.91
N LEU A 105 9.75 -2.44 -4.21
CA LEU A 105 8.56 -2.73 -3.44
C LEU A 105 8.15 -4.19 -3.58
N LYS A 106 8.01 -4.88 -2.43
CA LYS A 106 7.61 -6.30 -2.36
C LYS A 106 6.29 -6.50 -1.66
N THR A 107 5.90 -5.57 -0.79
CA THR A 107 4.67 -5.64 -0.02
C THR A 107 3.90 -4.34 -0.14
N LEU A 108 2.65 -4.44 -0.56
CA LEU A 108 1.73 -3.31 -0.66
C LEU A 108 0.48 -3.63 0.17
N LEU A 109 0.12 -2.69 1.04
CA LEU A 109 -1.13 -2.70 1.78
C LEU A 109 -1.92 -1.45 1.39
N LEU A 110 -3.17 -1.65 0.96
CA LEU A 110 -4.09 -0.59 0.57
C LEU A 110 -5.32 -0.63 1.48
N ASP A 111 -5.76 0.54 1.91
CA ASP A 111 -6.82 0.69 2.89
C ASP A 111 -7.72 1.88 2.51
N SER A 112 -9.01 1.60 2.31
CA SER A 112 -10.05 2.58 1.95
C SER A 112 -9.82 3.38 0.66
N CYS A 113 -8.84 3.00 -0.16
CA CYS A 113 -8.42 3.74 -1.35
C CYS A 113 -9.50 3.93 -2.43
N ASN A 114 -10.60 3.15 -2.40
CA ASN A 114 -11.72 3.24 -3.34
C ASN A 114 -11.31 3.15 -4.83
N ILE A 115 -10.29 2.36 -5.13
CA ILE A 115 -9.79 2.16 -6.50
C ILE A 115 -10.77 1.25 -7.25
N PRO A 116 -11.23 1.60 -8.47
CA PRO A 116 -12.08 0.70 -9.24
C PRO A 116 -11.38 -0.63 -9.56
N TRP A 117 -12.06 -1.78 -9.44
CA TRP A 117 -11.46 -3.10 -9.78
C TRP A 117 -10.87 -3.19 -11.19
N LYS A 118 -11.45 -2.48 -12.17
CA LYS A 118 -10.91 -2.36 -13.53
C LYS A 118 -9.48 -1.78 -13.60
N GLU A 119 -9.02 -1.10 -12.55
CA GLU A 119 -7.65 -0.55 -12.44
C GLU A 119 -6.66 -1.55 -11.84
N MET A 120 -7.09 -2.77 -11.50
CA MET A 120 -6.20 -3.77 -10.93
C MET A 120 -5.10 -4.17 -11.91
N THR A 121 -5.42 -4.26 -13.21
CA THR A 121 -4.43 -4.45 -14.29
C THR A 121 -3.39 -3.33 -14.30
N THR A 122 -3.85 -2.08 -14.20
CA THR A 122 -2.97 -0.92 -14.12
C THR A 122 -2.04 -1.05 -12.91
N LEU A 123 -2.60 -1.37 -11.73
CA LEU A 123 -1.83 -1.56 -10.50
C LEU A 123 -0.79 -2.69 -10.65
N ALA A 124 -1.18 -3.81 -11.25
CA ALA A 124 -0.28 -4.94 -11.52
C ALA A 124 0.92 -4.54 -12.38
N SER A 125 0.67 -3.76 -13.43
CA SER A 125 1.73 -3.29 -14.34
C SER A 125 2.75 -2.37 -13.65
N LEU A 126 2.31 -1.61 -12.65
CA LEU A 126 3.17 -0.72 -11.87
C LEU A 126 4.02 -1.47 -10.82
N LEU A 127 3.73 -2.75 -10.58
CA LEU A 127 4.25 -3.52 -9.44
C LEU A 127 4.88 -4.87 -9.86
N PRO A 128 5.90 -4.86 -10.75
CA PRO A 128 6.45 -6.08 -11.34
C PRO A 128 7.14 -7.02 -10.34
N ASN A 129 7.53 -6.50 -9.17
CA ASN A 129 8.27 -7.24 -8.13
C ASN A 129 7.43 -7.56 -6.89
N LEU A 130 6.12 -7.31 -6.92
CA LEU A 130 5.27 -7.47 -5.76
C LEU A 130 5.10 -8.95 -5.39
N GLU A 131 5.28 -9.25 -4.11
CA GLU A 131 5.16 -10.60 -3.55
C GLU A 131 3.95 -10.72 -2.60
N TRP A 132 3.51 -9.61 -2.00
CA TRP A 132 2.39 -9.55 -1.07
C TRP A 132 1.50 -8.34 -1.38
N LEU A 133 0.20 -8.60 -1.56
CA LEU A 133 -0.83 -7.59 -1.72
C LEU A 133 -1.93 -7.82 -0.68
N GLU A 134 -2.23 -6.79 0.10
CA GLU A 134 -3.34 -6.80 1.04
C GLU A 134 -4.26 -5.60 0.81
N LEU A 135 -5.54 -5.89 0.59
CA LEU A 135 -6.61 -4.93 0.33
C LEU A 135 -7.55 -4.93 1.53
N GLN A 136 -7.78 -3.76 2.14
CA GLN A 136 -8.61 -3.61 3.34
C GLN A 136 -9.69 -2.54 3.17
N ARG A 137 -10.84 -2.73 3.82
CA ARG A 137 -11.88 -1.71 4.09
C ARG A 137 -12.18 -0.81 2.89
N GLY A 138 -12.63 -1.38 1.77
CA GLY A 138 -12.93 -0.61 0.56
C GLY A 138 -11.69 -0.12 -0.20
N ALA A 139 -10.54 -0.79 -0.08
CA ALA A 139 -9.36 -0.50 -0.90
C ALA A 139 -9.68 -0.50 -2.40
N PHE A 140 -10.55 -1.44 -2.81
CA PHE A 140 -11.12 -1.50 -4.14
C PHE A 140 -12.65 -1.46 -4.12
N LYS A 141 -13.25 -0.90 -5.17
CA LYS A 141 -14.70 -0.70 -5.33
C LYS A 141 -15.24 -1.22 -6.67
N GLY A 142 -16.54 -1.47 -6.69
CA GLY A 142 -17.25 -2.07 -7.81
C GLY A 142 -17.39 -3.59 -7.65
N PRO A 143 -18.23 -4.24 -8.46
CA PRO A 143 -18.67 -5.60 -8.13
C PRO A 143 -17.80 -6.72 -8.72
N GLU A 144 -16.97 -6.43 -9.73
CA GLU A 144 -16.31 -7.46 -10.55
C GLU A 144 -14.81 -7.19 -10.68
N TRP A 145 -14.02 -8.25 -10.52
CA TRP A 145 -12.60 -8.28 -10.86
C TRP A 145 -12.35 -9.28 -11.99
N ASP A 146 -12.08 -8.74 -13.17
CA ASP A 146 -11.64 -9.48 -14.36
C ASP A 146 -10.11 -9.51 -14.40
N LEU A 147 -9.52 -10.67 -14.09
CA LEU A 147 -8.09 -10.88 -14.23
C LEU A 147 -7.69 -11.04 -15.70
N ILE A 148 -6.61 -10.37 -16.09
CA ILE A 148 -5.95 -10.58 -17.39
C ILE A 148 -4.75 -11.50 -17.20
N GLU A 149 -4.53 -12.40 -18.16
CA GLU A 149 -3.43 -13.36 -18.12
C GLU A 149 -2.05 -12.69 -17.91
N GLY A 150 -1.27 -13.21 -16.96
CA GLY A 150 0.11 -12.78 -16.69
C GLY A 150 0.27 -11.62 -15.70
N GLU A 151 -0.83 -11.13 -15.11
CA GLU A 151 -0.77 -10.13 -14.03
C GLU A 151 -0.05 -10.67 -12.79
N PHE A 152 0.58 -9.75 -12.03
CA PHE A 152 1.15 -10.08 -10.71
C PHE A 152 2.04 -11.32 -10.70
N HIS A 153 2.93 -11.46 -11.68
CA HIS A 153 3.72 -12.68 -11.89
C HIS A 153 4.49 -13.15 -10.64
N ARG A 154 4.92 -12.26 -9.74
CA ARG A 154 5.67 -12.64 -8.52
C ARG A 154 4.82 -12.71 -7.25
N LEU A 155 3.52 -12.44 -7.33
CA LEU A 155 2.64 -12.38 -6.19
C LEU A 155 2.48 -13.77 -5.58
N LYS A 156 2.78 -13.88 -4.28
CA LYS A 156 2.70 -15.12 -3.50
C LYS A 156 1.53 -15.10 -2.54
N VAL A 157 1.18 -13.92 -2.03
CA VAL A 157 0.11 -13.75 -1.06
C VAL A 157 -0.83 -12.64 -1.50
N LEU A 158 -2.11 -12.98 -1.56
CA LEU A 158 -3.19 -12.03 -1.79
C LEU A 158 -4.19 -12.11 -0.63
N ILE A 159 -4.46 -10.98 -0.02
CA ILE A 159 -5.47 -10.84 1.02
C ILE A 159 -6.48 -9.79 0.59
N ILE A 160 -7.76 -10.15 0.57
CA ILE A 160 -8.87 -9.23 0.27
C ILE A 160 -9.79 -9.20 1.47
N GLY A 161 -9.88 -8.04 2.10
CA GLY A 161 -10.65 -7.80 3.31
C GLY A 161 -11.64 -6.66 3.12
N GLU A 162 -12.91 -6.89 3.47
CA GLU A 162 -13.94 -5.83 3.56
C GLU A 162 -14.03 -4.97 2.27
N CYS A 163 -13.86 -5.58 1.11
CA CYS A 163 -14.02 -4.92 -0.20
C CYS A 163 -15.38 -5.29 -0.81
N GLU A 164 -15.95 -4.38 -1.59
CA GLU A 164 -17.07 -4.70 -2.46
C GLU A 164 -16.54 -5.59 -3.59
N LEU A 165 -16.77 -6.90 -3.52
CA LEU A 165 -16.38 -7.85 -4.57
C LEU A 165 -17.45 -8.94 -4.61
N LYS A 166 -18.17 -9.02 -5.72
CA LYS A 166 -19.27 -9.98 -5.92
C LYS A 166 -18.85 -11.12 -6.84
N TRP A 167 -18.14 -10.78 -7.91
CA TRP A 167 -17.68 -11.72 -8.92
C TRP A 167 -16.18 -11.64 -9.06
N TRP A 168 -15.53 -12.80 -8.99
CA TRP A 168 -14.11 -12.92 -9.23
C TRP A 168 -13.85 -14.02 -10.25
N ARG A 169 -13.31 -13.63 -11.41
CA ARG A 169 -12.90 -14.57 -12.47
C ARG A 169 -11.39 -14.73 -12.43
N ALA A 170 -10.92 -15.85 -11.91
CA ALA A 170 -9.52 -16.21 -11.80
C ALA A 170 -9.26 -17.56 -12.47
N GLU A 171 -8.85 -17.52 -13.73
CA GLU A 171 -8.28 -18.73 -14.33
C GLU A 171 -6.92 -19.03 -13.65
N ASN A 172 -6.61 -20.33 -13.49
CA ASN A 172 -5.42 -20.79 -12.76
C ASN A 172 -4.08 -20.25 -13.32
N ASN A 173 -4.05 -19.79 -14.57
CA ASN A 173 -2.89 -19.20 -15.23
C ASN A 173 -2.70 -17.70 -14.92
N HIS A 174 -3.71 -17.01 -14.36
CA HIS A 174 -3.67 -15.56 -14.19
C HIS A 174 -2.74 -15.13 -13.04
N LEU A 175 -2.57 -15.95 -12.00
CA LEU A 175 -1.70 -15.67 -10.85
C LEU A 175 -0.73 -16.85 -10.60
N PRO A 176 0.26 -17.06 -11.48
CA PRO A 176 1.00 -18.32 -11.57
C PRO A 176 1.84 -18.68 -10.34
N ASN A 177 2.20 -17.71 -9.51
CA ASN A 177 3.04 -17.91 -8.32
C ASN A 177 2.27 -17.74 -7.00
N LEU A 178 0.95 -17.60 -7.05
CA LEU A 178 0.13 -17.40 -5.85
C LEU A 178 0.15 -18.66 -4.98
N LYS A 179 0.53 -18.50 -3.72
CA LYS A 179 0.62 -19.57 -2.72
C LYS A 179 -0.48 -19.50 -1.68
N SER A 180 -0.98 -18.30 -1.41
CA SER A 180 -1.99 -18.05 -0.39
C SER A 180 -2.97 -16.99 -0.85
N LEU A 181 -4.24 -17.32 -0.74
CA LEU A 181 -5.36 -16.44 -0.94
C LEU A 181 -6.19 -16.42 0.33
N VAL A 182 -6.42 -15.23 0.89
CA VAL A 182 -7.26 -15.05 2.08
C VAL A 182 -8.35 -14.04 1.80
N LEU A 183 -9.61 -14.45 1.96
CA LEU A 183 -10.78 -13.60 1.83
C LEU A 183 -11.37 -13.37 3.21
N ARG A 184 -11.49 -12.10 3.65
CA ARG A 184 -11.97 -11.72 4.98
C ARG A 184 -13.16 -10.78 4.87
N PHE A 185 -14.26 -11.11 5.55
CA PHE A 185 -15.43 -10.24 5.60
C PHE A 185 -15.94 -9.78 4.21
N THR A 186 -15.70 -10.59 3.17
CA THR A 186 -16.18 -10.39 1.80
C THR A 186 -17.59 -10.96 1.71
N HIS A 187 -18.52 -10.40 2.48
CA HIS A 187 -19.89 -10.90 2.62
C HIS A 187 -20.70 -10.87 1.33
N GLN A 188 -20.21 -10.15 0.32
CA GLN A 188 -20.87 -10.01 -0.97
C GLN A 188 -20.34 -10.95 -2.05
N LEU A 189 -19.28 -11.73 -1.78
CA LEU A 189 -18.72 -12.63 -2.77
C LEU A 189 -19.71 -13.75 -3.05
N GLN A 190 -20.22 -13.77 -4.28
CA GLN A 190 -21.23 -14.74 -4.71
C GLN A 190 -20.55 -15.94 -5.38
N GLU A 191 -19.62 -15.69 -6.28
CA GLU A 191 -18.99 -16.73 -7.10
C GLU A 191 -17.52 -16.43 -7.37
N ILE A 192 -16.72 -17.50 -7.35
CA ILE A 192 -15.32 -17.52 -7.81
C ILE A 192 -15.29 -18.48 -9.00
N TYR A 193 -14.84 -17.99 -10.16
CA TYR A 193 -14.68 -18.75 -11.40
C TYR A 193 -13.21 -19.03 -11.65
#